data_AF-A0A836VNL0-F1
#
_entry.id   AF-A0A836VNL0-F1
#
_cell.length_a   1.000
_cell.length_b   1.000
_cell.length_c   1.000
_cell.angle_alpha   90.00
_cell.angle_beta   90.00
_cell.angle_gamma   90.00
#
_symmetry.space_group_name_H-M   'P 1'
#
loop_
_entity.id
_entity.type
_entity.pdbx_description
1 polymer ?
#
loop_
_entity_poly.entity_id
_entity_poly.type
_entity_poly.pdbx_seq_one_letter_code
_entity_poly.pdbx_strand_id
1 'polypeptide(L)'
;KERVFSFRDSFGQWDPKSQRPELWSIYNSCIHENESVRIFPLSSWTEVDIWNYIKEEKIKIVSLYFSKKRKVVQKEKTLIPAENLDSNEKVEEIQSRFRSLGCMPCTGAVKSNANSIDMIVKEAISATRSERENRIIDHGSNTMEDKKKEGYF
;
A
#
# COMPACT_ATOMS: atom_id res chain seq x y z
N LYS A 1 12.57 -9.30 6.13
CA LYS A 1 12.53 -8.15 7.07
C LYS A 1 12.95 -6.94 6.27
N GLU A 2 12.03 -6.00 6.04
CA GLU A 2 12.41 -4.72 5.44
C GLU A 2 13.26 -3.91 6.43
N ARG A 3 14.12 -3.05 5.90
CA ARG A 3 15.00 -2.17 6.69
C ARG A 3 14.17 -1.01 7.24
N VAL A 4 14.46 -0.57 8.45
CA VAL A 4 13.84 0.63 9.04
C VAL A 4 14.44 1.89 8.42
N PHE A 5 15.75 1.90 8.16
CA PHE A 5 16.47 3.03 7.57
C PHE A 5 16.85 2.75 6.12
N SER A 6 16.55 3.70 5.24
CA SER A 6 16.97 3.68 3.83
C SER A 6 17.71 4.97 3.49
N PHE A 7 19.03 4.86 3.37
CA PHE A 7 19.92 5.98 3.05
C PHE A 7 19.85 6.33 1.56
N ARG A 8 19.97 7.63 1.29
CA ARG A 8 19.97 8.23 -0.04
C ARG A 8 21.16 9.16 -0.19
N ASP A 9 21.81 9.06 -1.34
CA ASP A 9 22.90 9.97 -1.68
C ASP A 9 22.40 11.39 -1.99
N SER A 10 23.32 12.27 -2.36
CA SER A 10 23.02 13.67 -2.72
C SER A 10 22.08 13.84 -3.91
N PHE A 11 21.94 12.81 -4.75
CA PHE A 11 21.03 12.80 -5.89
C PHE A 11 19.70 12.09 -5.55
N GLY A 12 19.51 11.66 -4.30
CA GLY A 12 18.32 10.94 -3.85
C GLY A 12 18.31 9.46 -4.26
N GLN A 13 19.41 8.92 -4.78
CA GLN A 13 19.50 7.54 -5.25
C GLN A 13 19.75 6.57 -4.09
N TRP A 14 19.30 5.33 -4.28
CA TRP A 14 19.55 4.24 -3.33
C TRP A 14 20.72 3.37 -3.78
N ASP A 15 21.73 3.24 -2.92
CA ASP A 15 22.85 2.33 -3.12
C ASP A 15 22.82 1.20 -2.07
N PRO A 16 22.77 -0.09 -2.47
CA PRO A 16 22.86 -1.21 -1.55
C PRO A 16 24.08 -1.16 -0.62
N LYS A 17 25.23 -0.64 -1.11
CA LYS A 17 26.49 -0.64 -0.36
C LYS A 17 26.53 0.43 0.74
N SER A 18 25.76 1.51 0.60
CA SER A 18 25.67 2.57 1.61
C SER A 18 24.71 2.22 2.75
N GLN A 19 23.95 1.12 2.63
CA GLN A 19 23.00 0.72 3.66
C GLN A 19 23.70 0.07 4.86
N ARG A 20 23.32 0.50 6.06
CA ARG A 20 24.02 0.13 7.30
C ARG A 20 23.34 -1.05 8.00
N PRO A 21 24.08 -1.93 8.68
CA PRO A 21 23.47 -2.99 9.49
C PRO A 21 22.55 -2.41 10.57
N GLU A 22 21.38 -3.03 10.76
CA GLU A 22 20.44 -2.72 11.84
C GLU A 22 20.49 -3.87 12.85
N LEU A 23 21.35 -3.74 13.87
CA LEU A 23 21.54 -4.76 14.89
C LEU A 23 20.60 -4.47 16.07
N TRP A 24 19.70 -5.41 16.37
CA TRP A 24 18.66 -5.27 17.39
C TRP A 24 17.78 -4.02 17.18
N SER A 25 17.83 -3.07 18.11
CA SER A 25 17.16 -1.77 18.06
C SER A 25 18.17 -0.61 18.07
N ILE A 26 19.40 -0.88 17.63
CA ILE A 26 20.47 0.11 17.51
C ILE A 26 20.53 0.55 16.05
N TYR A 27 20.32 1.85 15.83
CA TYR A 27 20.28 2.45 14.49
C TYR A 27 21.41 3.47 14.34
N ASN A 28 22.17 3.38 13.26
CA ASN A 28 23.17 4.38 12.92
C ASN A 28 22.53 5.44 12.00
N SER A 29 22.13 6.58 12.55
CA SER A 29 21.45 7.66 11.83
C SER A 29 22.36 8.75 11.25
N CYS A 30 23.70 8.59 11.30
CA CYS A 30 24.61 9.61 10.79
C CYS A 30 24.37 9.86 9.29
N ILE A 31 24.37 11.09 8.81
CA ILE A 31 24.27 11.39 7.37
C ILE A 31 25.29 12.44 7.02
N HIS A 32 25.82 12.40 5.79
CA HIS A 32 26.70 13.43 5.28
C HIS A 32 25.89 14.64 4.77
N GLU A 33 26.58 15.75 4.51
CA GLU A 33 25.96 16.92 3.91
C GLU A 33 25.34 16.55 2.54
N ASN A 34 24.10 17.00 2.31
CA ASN A 34 23.27 16.68 1.16
C ASN A 34 22.75 15.22 1.07
N GLU A 35 23.11 14.32 1.98
CA GLU A 35 22.44 13.02 2.06
C GLU A 35 21.07 13.12 2.73
N SER A 36 20.19 12.16 2.45
CA SER A 36 18.92 12.04 3.16
C SER A 36 18.63 10.60 3.57
N VAL A 37 17.69 10.42 4.48
CA VAL A 37 17.29 9.10 4.96
C VAL A 37 15.77 8.98 5.00
N ARG A 38 15.24 7.85 4.53
CA ARG A 38 13.84 7.47 4.68
C ARG A 38 13.71 6.48 5.81
N ILE A 39 12.75 6.70 6.71
CA ILE A 39 12.55 5.87 7.90
C ILE A 39 11.16 5.22 7.80
N PHE A 40 11.11 3.90 8.05
CA PHE A 40 9.90 3.09 8.00
C PHE A 40 9.60 2.47 9.39
N PRO A 41 8.99 3.22 10.32
CA PRO A 41 8.75 2.76 11.69
C PRO A 41 7.83 1.54 11.77
N LEU A 42 6.96 1.39 10.78
CA LEU A 42 5.96 0.33 10.70
C LEU A 42 6.41 -0.84 9.79
N SER A 43 7.69 -0.91 9.41
CA SER A 43 8.20 -1.95 8.50
C SER A 43 8.11 -3.38 9.02
N SER A 44 7.95 -3.55 10.33
CA SER A 44 7.71 -4.85 10.97
C SER A 44 6.22 -5.18 11.17
N TRP A 45 5.32 -4.24 10.88
CA TRP A 45 3.88 -4.41 11.10
C TRP A 45 3.23 -5.09 9.90
N THR A 46 2.33 -6.03 10.17
CA THR A 46 1.46 -6.63 9.16
C THR A 46 0.20 -5.79 8.95
N GLU A 47 -0.55 -6.06 7.89
CA GLU A 47 -1.86 -5.41 7.68
C GLU A 47 -2.82 -5.67 8.86
N VAL A 48 -2.74 -6.85 9.47
CA VAL A 48 -3.55 -7.22 10.64
C VAL A 48 -3.19 -6.35 11.85
N ASP A 49 -1.89 -6.12 12.08
CA ASP A 49 -1.42 -5.27 13.18
C ASP A 49 -1.93 -3.83 13.03
N ILE A 50 -1.88 -3.29 11.80
CA ILE A 50 -2.37 -1.95 11.49
C ILE A 50 -3.88 -1.83 11.79
N TRP A 51 -4.69 -2.80 11.35
CA TRP A 51 -6.13 -2.76 11.59
C TRP A 51 -6.52 -2.96 13.04
N ASN A 52 -5.81 -3.83 13.77
CA ASN A 52 -6.02 -4.01 15.21
C ASN A 52 -5.70 -2.73 15.98
N TYR A 53 -4.60 -2.06 15.63
CA TYR A 53 -4.23 -0.79 16.27
C TYR A 53 -5.25 0.32 15.98
N ILE A 54 -5.73 0.44 14.74
CA ILE A 54 -6.82 1.36 14.39
C ILE A 54 -8.07 1.10 15.23
N LYS A 55 -8.39 -0.18 15.49
CA LYS A 55 -9.53 -0.58 16.32
C LYS A 55 -9.33 -0.19 17.79
N GLU A 56 -8.18 -0.54 18.37
CA GLU A 56 -7.87 -0.30 19.78
C GLU A 56 -7.81 1.19 20.11
N GLU A 57 -7.11 1.96 19.27
CA GLU A 57 -6.95 3.41 19.42
C GLU A 57 -8.15 4.21 18.88
N LYS A 58 -9.18 3.53 18.33
CA LYS A 58 -10.40 4.12 17.78
C LYS A 58 -10.11 5.22 16.74
N ILE A 59 -9.11 4.98 15.89
CA ILE A 59 -8.67 5.94 14.87
C ILE A 59 -9.75 6.05 13.79
N LYS A 60 -10.14 7.28 13.47
CA LYS A 60 -11.08 7.54 12.38
C LYS A 60 -10.41 7.27 11.03
N ILE A 61 -11.05 6.45 10.20
CA ILE A 61 -10.58 6.13 8.84
C ILE A 61 -11.55 6.60 7.77
N VAL A 62 -11.05 6.74 6.55
CA VAL A 62 -11.85 7.11 5.38
C VAL A 62 -12.85 6.00 5.04
N SER A 63 -14.07 6.38 4.66
CA SER A 63 -15.16 5.44 4.39
C SER A 63 -14.91 4.49 3.20
N LEU A 64 -13.96 4.82 2.33
CA LEU A 64 -13.55 3.99 1.18
C LEU A 64 -12.95 2.64 1.59
N TYR A 65 -12.38 2.53 2.79
CA TYR A 65 -11.90 1.26 3.33
C TYR A 65 -13.02 0.29 3.69
N PHE A 66 -14.24 0.80 3.89
CA PHE A 66 -15.41 -0.01 4.17
C PHE A 66 -16.15 -0.41 2.89
N SER A 67 -16.75 -1.59 2.98
CA SER A 67 -17.56 -2.16 1.91
C SER A 67 -18.81 -1.34 1.65
N LYS A 68 -19.04 -1.00 0.38
CA LYS A 68 -20.23 -0.30 -0.11
C LYS A 68 -20.53 -0.75 -1.54
N LYS A 69 -21.80 -0.68 -1.94
CA LYS A 69 -22.21 -0.86 -3.33
C LYS A 69 -21.62 0.25 -4.18
N ARG A 70 -20.83 -0.12 -5.19
CA ARG A 70 -20.19 0.82 -6.12
C ARG A 70 -20.35 0.31 -7.53
N LYS A 71 -20.57 1.25 -8.44
CA LYS A 71 -20.47 1.03 -9.88
C LYS A 71 -19.00 0.91 -10.24
N VAL A 72 -18.64 -0.22 -10.84
CA VAL A 72 -17.27 -0.50 -11.25
C VAL A 72 -17.27 -1.02 -12.69
N VAL A 73 -16.11 -0.90 -13.31
CA VAL A 73 -15.81 -1.53 -14.58
C VAL A 73 -14.69 -2.54 -14.37
N GLN A 74 -14.83 -3.73 -14.95
CA GLN A 74 -13.78 -4.74 -14.95
C GLN A 74 -12.77 -4.40 -16.06
N LYS A 75 -11.57 -3.97 -15.69
CA LYS A 75 -10.45 -3.79 -16.61
C LYS A 75 -9.40 -4.86 -16.35
N GLU A 76 -9.27 -5.78 -17.29
CA GLU A 76 -8.47 -7.00 -17.13
C GLU A 76 -8.85 -7.78 -15.85
N LYS A 77 -8.01 -7.74 -14.81
CA LYS A 77 -8.23 -8.41 -13.52
C LYS A 77 -8.65 -7.45 -12.40
N THR A 78 -8.67 -6.15 -12.64
CA THR A 78 -8.88 -5.12 -11.62
C THR A 78 -10.23 -4.44 -11.78
N LEU A 79 -10.92 -4.20 -10.67
CA LEU A 79 -12.21 -3.50 -10.65
C LEU A 79 -11.96 -2.00 -10.45
N ILE A 80 -12.28 -1.18 -11.43
CA ILE A 80 -12.03 0.27 -11.38
C ILE A 80 -13.36 0.99 -11.12
N PRO A 81 -13.41 2.00 -10.25
CA PRO A 81 -14.62 2.81 -10.06
C PRO A 81 -15.07 3.47 -11.38
N ALA A 82 -16.37 3.38 -11.68
CA ALA A 82 -16.94 3.84 -12.95
C ALA A 82 -17.24 5.36 -12.99
N GLU A 83 -16.88 6.10 -11.95
CA GLU A 83 -17.06 7.55 -11.92
C GLU A 83 -16.18 8.18 -13.02
N ASN A 84 -16.76 8.95 -13.95
CA ASN A 84 -16.06 9.64 -15.07
C ASN A 84 -15.38 8.78 -16.15
N LEU A 85 -15.74 7.50 -16.34
CA LEU A 85 -15.28 6.72 -17.50
C LEU A 85 -16.20 6.93 -18.71
N ASP A 86 -15.61 7.22 -19.88
CA ASP A 86 -16.34 7.38 -21.13
C ASP A 86 -17.05 6.08 -21.52
N SER A 87 -18.35 6.22 -21.78
CA SER A 87 -19.33 5.15 -21.95
C SER A 87 -19.07 4.30 -23.18
N ASN A 88 -18.57 3.08 -22.96
CA ASN A 88 -18.77 1.88 -23.80
C ASN A 88 -18.47 0.57 -23.05
N GLU A 89 -17.91 0.64 -21.83
CA GLU A 89 -17.60 -0.53 -21.02
C GLU A 89 -18.79 -0.95 -20.13
N LYS A 90 -18.94 -2.25 -19.88
CA LYS A 90 -20.04 -2.81 -19.08
C LYS A 90 -19.85 -2.46 -17.61
N VAL A 91 -20.67 -1.53 -17.10
CA VAL A 91 -20.69 -1.15 -15.69
C VAL A 91 -21.47 -2.17 -14.88
N GLU A 92 -20.88 -2.67 -13.80
CA GLU A 92 -21.53 -3.56 -12.84
C GLU A 92 -21.59 -2.90 -11.46
N GLU A 93 -22.68 -3.09 -10.72
CA GLU A 93 -22.76 -2.66 -9.33
C GLU A 93 -22.38 -3.83 -8.41
N ILE A 94 -21.29 -3.67 -7.67
CA ILE A 94 -20.78 -4.70 -6.77
C ILE A 94 -20.58 -4.15 -5.36
N GLN A 95 -20.66 -5.05 -4.39
CA GLN A 95 -20.27 -4.77 -3.01
C GLN A 95 -18.74 -4.87 -2.91
N SER A 96 -18.07 -3.73 -2.74
CA SER A 96 -16.60 -3.63 -2.82
C SER A 96 -16.02 -2.68 -1.78
N ARG A 97 -14.70 -2.73 -1.57
CA ARG A 97 -13.92 -1.78 -0.77
C ARG A 97 -12.54 -1.56 -1.40
N PHE A 98 -11.75 -0.64 -0.86
CA PHE A 98 -10.36 -0.44 -1.27
C PHE A 98 -9.40 -0.85 -0.14
N ARG A 99 -8.34 -1.59 -0.47
CA ARG A 99 -7.28 -1.99 0.47
C ARG A 99 -6.10 -1.01 0.49
N SER A 100 -5.82 -0.38 -0.65
CA SER A 100 -4.86 0.71 -0.80
C SER A 100 -5.50 1.82 -1.62
N LEU A 101 -5.21 3.07 -1.29
CA LEU A 101 -5.76 4.25 -1.97
C LEU A 101 -4.65 5.05 -2.66
N GLY A 102 -4.97 5.65 -3.80
CA GLY A 102 -4.13 6.58 -4.54
C GLY A 102 -4.98 7.41 -5.50
N CYS A 103 -4.45 7.76 -6.67
CA CYS A 103 -5.26 8.38 -7.72
C CYS A 103 -6.36 7.42 -8.18
N MET A 104 -7.55 7.97 -8.41
CA MET A 104 -8.74 7.25 -8.87
C MET A 104 -8.51 6.27 -10.04
N PRO A 105 -7.89 6.65 -11.18
CA PRO A 105 -7.72 5.75 -12.32
C PRO A 105 -6.76 4.59 -12.04
N CYS A 106 -6.00 4.65 -10.94
CA CYS A 106 -4.96 3.69 -10.59
C CYS A 106 -5.29 2.88 -9.34
N THR A 107 -6.49 3.05 -8.78
CA THR A 107 -6.91 2.44 -7.52
C THR A 107 -8.00 1.40 -7.78
N GLY A 108 -7.65 0.13 -7.68
CA GLY A 108 -8.57 -0.98 -7.86
C GLY A 108 -9.37 -1.33 -6.60
N ALA A 109 -10.67 -1.54 -6.77
CA ALA A 109 -11.57 -2.05 -5.76
C ALA A 109 -11.45 -3.58 -5.63
N VAL A 110 -11.79 -4.09 -4.44
CA VAL A 110 -11.85 -5.52 -4.13
C VAL A 110 -13.28 -5.87 -3.75
N LYS A 111 -13.82 -6.98 -4.29
CA LYS A 111 -15.09 -7.55 -3.84
C LYS A 111 -14.97 -7.94 -2.37
N SER A 112 -15.77 -7.34 -1.52
CA SER A 112 -15.69 -7.55 -0.07
C SER A 112 -17.00 -7.16 0.58
N ASN A 113 -17.39 -7.85 1.64
CA ASN A 113 -18.54 -7.49 2.48
C ASN A 113 -18.14 -6.75 3.76
N ALA A 114 -16.84 -6.46 3.95
CA ALA A 114 -16.32 -5.90 5.19
C ALA A 114 -16.72 -4.43 5.39
N ASN A 115 -17.83 -4.21 6.10
CA ASN A 115 -18.39 -2.89 6.38
C ASN A 115 -18.01 -2.33 7.76
N SER A 116 -17.13 -3.03 8.49
CA SER A 116 -16.66 -2.67 9.83
C SER A 116 -15.20 -3.09 10.00
N ILE A 117 -14.48 -2.50 10.96
CA ILE A 117 -13.07 -2.82 11.21
C ILE A 117 -12.90 -4.30 11.58
N ASP A 118 -13.80 -4.86 12.39
CA ASP A 118 -13.77 -6.28 12.75
C ASP A 118 -13.87 -7.21 11.55
N MET A 119 -14.71 -6.86 10.57
CA MET A 119 -14.78 -7.62 9.33
C MET A 119 -13.53 -7.46 8.46
N ILE A 120 -12.94 -6.26 8.44
CA ILE A 120 -11.69 -6.02 7.71
C ILE A 120 -10.55 -6.84 8.31
N VAL A 121 -10.43 -6.90 9.64
CA VAL A 121 -9.42 -7.72 10.33
C VAL A 121 -9.59 -9.20 9.96
N LYS A 122 -10.82 -9.74 10.03
CA LYS A 122 -11.10 -11.13 9.65
C LYS A 122 -10.73 -11.43 8.18
N GLU A 123 -11.02 -10.49 7.28
CA GLU A 123 -10.65 -10.60 5.88
C GLU A 123 -9.13 -10.56 5.70
N ALA A 124 -8.43 -9.65 6.37
CA ALA A 124 -6.98 -9.50 6.31
C ALA A 124 -6.23 -10.73 6.82
N ILE A 125 -6.73 -11.37 7.90
CA ILE A 125 -6.17 -12.64 8.41
C ILE A 125 -6.23 -13.76 7.34
N SER A 126 -7.30 -13.77 6.55
CA SER A 126 -7.52 -14.79 5.51
C SER A 126 -6.92 -14.43 4.16
N ALA A 127 -6.35 -13.22 4.02
CA ALA A 127 -5.84 -12.72 2.75
C ALA A 127 -4.50 -13.38 2.41
N THR A 128 -4.40 -13.93 1.20
CA THR A 128 -3.17 -14.52 0.68
C THR A 128 -2.38 -13.58 -0.22
N ARG A 129 -2.91 -12.36 -0.43
CA ARG A 129 -2.37 -11.37 -1.37
C ARG A 129 -2.17 -10.02 -0.69
N SER A 130 -1.13 -9.30 -1.11
CA SER A 130 -0.77 -7.97 -0.59
C SER A 130 -1.93 -6.97 -0.69
N GLU A 131 -1.97 -6.04 0.24
CA GLU A 131 -2.88 -4.90 0.30
C GLU A 131 -2.83 -4.02 -0.96
N ARG A 132 -1.65 -3.91 -1.59
CA ARG A 132 -1.39 -3.05 -2.75
C ARG A 132 -1.56 -3.72 -4.11
N GLU A 133 -1.91 -5.00 -4.15
CA GLU A 133 -2.04 -5.76 -5.41
C GLU A 133 -2.94 -5.08 -6.44
N ASN A 134 -3.98 -4.37 -6.00
CA ASN A 134 -4.96 -3.73 -6.87
C ASN A 134 -4.54 -2.33 -7.35
N ARG A 135 -3.30 -1.89 -7.08
CA ARG A 135 -2.76 -0.67 -7.67
C ARG A 135 -2.24 -0.97 -9.06
N ILE A 136 -2.90 -0.42 -10.07
CA ILE A 136 -2.58 -0.69 -11.49
C ILE A 136 -1.13 -0.34 -11.83
N ILE A 137 -0.60 0.72 -11.20
CA ILE A 137 0.79 1.18 -11.39
C ILE A 137 1.85 0.25 -10.77
N ASP A 138 1.47 -0.66 -9.87
CA ASP A 138 2.43 -1.53 -9.20
C ASP A 138 2.77 -2.77 -10.05
N HIS A 139 1.99 -3.03 -11.11
CA HIS A 139 2.22 -4.08 -12.10
C HIS A 139 3.33 -3.69 -13.09
N GLY A 140 4.57 -4.03 -12.75
CA GLY A 140 5.75 -3.88 -13.60
C GLY A 140 6.79 -4.95 -13.32
N SER A 141 7.65 -5.24 -14.30
CA SER A 141 8.69 -6.27 -14.26
C SER A 141 9.89 -5.96 -13.35
N ASN A 142 9.88 -4.80 -12.68
CA ASN A 142 11.03 -4.30 -11.95
C ASN A 142 11.15 -4.99 -10.59
N THR A 143 12.37 -5.43 -10.26
CA THR A 143 12.66 -6.04 -8.97
C THR A 143 12.48 -5.03 -7.84
N MET A 144 12.40 -5.50 -6.60
CA MET A 144 12.28 -4.61 -5.43
C MET A 144 13.46 -3.63 -5.33
N GLU A 145 14.65 -4.03 -5.80
CA GLU A 145 15.84 -3.19 -5.82
C GLU A 145 15.75 -2.10 -6.88
N ASP A 146 15.23 -2.41 -8.07
CA ASP A 146 15.01 -1.43 -9.13
C ASP A 146 14.01 -0.37 -8.69
N LYS A 147 12.90 -0.78 -8.04
CA LYS A 147 11.91 0.15 -7.47
C LYS A 147 12.50 1.07 -6.40
N LYS A 148 13.47 0.59 -5.60
CA LYS A 148 14.20 1.42 -4.61
C LYS A 148 15.12 2.44 -5.28
N LYS A 149 15.81 2.04 -6.36
CA LYS A 149 16.65 2.95 -7.15
C LYS A 149 15.82 4.01 -7.87
N GLU A 150 14.65 3.65 -8.37
CA GLU A 150 13.65 4.55 -8.97
C GLU A 150 12.95 5.45 -7.94
N GLY A 151 13.19 5.24 -6.64
CA GLY A 151 12.70 6.11 -5.57
C GLY A 151 11.28 5.81 -5.08
N TYR A 152 10.66 4.70 -5.50
CA TYR A 152 9.31 4.29 -5.08
C TYR A 152 9.22 3.87 -3.60
N PHE A 153 10.34 3.42 -3.05
CA PHE A 153 10.56 3.08 -1.65
C PHE A 153 11.84 3.78 -1.24
#